data_AF-A0A528AEX0-F1
#
_entry.id   AF-A0A528AEX0-F1
#
_cell.length_a   1.000
_cell.length_b   1.000
_cell.length_c   1.000
_cell.angle_alpha   90.00
_cell.angle_beta   90.00
_cell.angle_gamma   90.00
#
_symmetry.space_group_name_H-M   'P 1'
#
loop_
_entity.id
_entity.type
_entity.pdbx_description
1 polymer ?
#
loop_
_entity_poly.entity_id
_entity_poly.type
_entity_poly.pdbx_seq_one_letter_code
_entity_poly.pdbx_strand_id
1 'polypeptide(L)'
;MIKTGAQHIEMLRDGRQVYINGQTAGDVTAHPAFRQTIRSVGALYDFQARPDNWELMTFEVPESGGQRANRIWQLPRSHAELVERRKALEAWTELHYGFLGRAPDHVASCISGMFMGIEVFEAYDKARAAALAEYYRYARDNELYLTYVIINPQADRSKSAGEQQDRFLTAGVVDQDAAGLTIRGAKMLATGGIMANEVFVTCIQPLREGDEPYAVSFAVPMNAGGLKILSRKSYEESAASVFDNPLASRFDENDAVLYFDNVKVPWERVFINGDIAMCQRQFHATPAHVFQNYQAQIRLMVKIRFLVGIARRIAETNGVTNFPQVRETLGMLAAQNTMVDALVHAMEVKGRMLGAYFVPDAHTLYSAQVLTQQLYAGVILALRDMAGGGLIMLPSSVQD
;
A
#
# COMPACT_ATOMS: atom_id res chain seq x y z
N MET A 1 -16.94 -1.24 -17.16
CA MET A 1 -17.22 0.13 -16.70
C MET A 1 -16.21 0.45 -15.62
N ILE A 2 -15.53 1.59 -15.69
CA ILE A 2 -14.46 1.97 -14.76
C ILE A 2 -15.07 2.36 -13.40
N LYS A 3 -14.50 1.89 -12.29
CA LYS A 3 -15.06 2.07 -10.93
C LYS A 3 -15.01 3.53 -10.50
N THR A 4 -16.10 4.03 -9.92
CA THR A 4 -16.20 5.38 -9.35
C THR A 4 -15.97 5.38 -7.84
N GLY A 5 -15.74 6.56 -7.27
CA GLY A 5 -15.61 6.74 -5.83
C GLY A 5 -16.87 6.32 -5.08
N ALA A 6 -18.05 6.67 -5.61
CA ALA A 6 -19.33 6.24 -5.05
C ALA A 6 -19.46 4.70 -5.02
N GLN A 7 -19.07 4.01 -6.08
CA GLN A 7 -19.07 2.54 -6.12
C GLN A 7 -18.08 1.96 -5.10
N HIS A 8 -16.88 2.51 -4.98
CA HIS A 8 -15.91 2.06 -3.98
C HIS A 8 -16.45 2.22 -2.56
N ILE A 9 -17.00 3.39 -2.21
CA ILE A 9 -17.55 3.68 -0.88
C ILE A 9 -18.70 2.74 -0.55
N GLU A 10 -19.59 2.46 -1.49
CA GLU A 10 -20.70 1.52 -1.27
C GLU A 10 -20.20 0.10 -0.97
N MET A 11 -19.13 -0.34 -1.64
CA MET A 11 -18.51 -1.64 -1.34
C MET A 11 -17.92 -1.75 0.08
N LEU A 12 -17.73 -0.64 0.79
CA LEU A 12 -17.26 -0.65 2.19
C LEU A 12 -18.41 -0.79 3.21
N ARG A 13 -19.67 -0.71 2.76
CA ARG A 13 -20.87 -0.94 3.59
C ARG A 13 -21.23 -2.42 3.64
N ASP A 14 -20.24 -3.22 3.99
CA ASP A 14 -20.25 -4.69 3.83
C ASP A 14 -20.38 -5.47 5.14
N GLY A 15 -20.57 -4.76 6.26
CA GLY A 15 -20.70 -5.35 7.59
C GLY A 15 -19.37 -5.79 8.22
N ARG A 16 -18.22 -5.32 7.71
CA ARG A 16 -16.90 -5.56 8.31
C ARG A 16 -16.87 -5.21 9.80
N GLN A 17 -16.15 -6.01 10.59
CA GLN A 17 -16.04 -5.79 12.04
C GLN A 17 -14.83 -4.92 12.38
N VAL A 18 -15.04 -3.61 12.43
CA VAL A 18 -14.03 -2.63 12.86
C VAL A 18 -14.26 -2.24 14.31
N TYR A 19 -13.19 -2.23 15.09
CA TYR A 19 -13.17 -1.79 16.49
C TYR A 19 -12.26 -0.58 16.65
N ILE A 20 -12.74 0.47 17.31
CA ILE A 20 -11.98 1.67 17.67
C ILE A 20 -12.48 2.19 19.03
N ASN A 21 -11.57 2.71 19.86
CA ASN A 21 -11.89 3.27 21.18
C ASN A 21 -12.70 2.29 22.09
N GLY A 22 -12.46 0.99 21.96
CA GLY A 22 -13.13 -0.06 22.75
C GLY A 22 -14.55 -0.41 22.28
N GLN A 23 -15.00 0.13 21.14
CA GLN A 23 -16.35 -0.08 20.60
C GLN A 23 -16.30 -0.51 19.13
N THR A 24 -17.41 -1.03 18.61
CA THR A 24 -17.57 -1.30 17.17
C THR A 24 -17.81 0.01 16.41
N ALA A 25 -17.11 0.24 15.30
CA ALA A 25 -17.24 1.47 14.51
C ALA A 25 -18.56 1.57 13.70
N GLY A 26 -19.28 0.46 13.51
CA GLY A 26 -20.48 0.44 12.67
C GLY A 26 -20.16 0.73 11.20
N ASP A 27 -20.88 1.66 10.57
CA ASP A 27 -20.62 2.09 9.19
C ASP A 27 -19.33 2.94 9.12
N VAL A 28 -18.25 2.32 8.66
CA VAL A 28 -16.94 2.98 8.49
C VAL A 28 -17.00 4.17 7.53
N THR A 29 -17.92 4.18 6.57
CA THR A 29 -18.06 5.27 5.58
C THR A 29 -18.63 6.55 6.19
N ALA A 30 -19.31 6.44 7.32
CA ALA A 30 -19.89 7.56 8.07
C ALA A 30 -19.11 7.88 9.36
N HIS A 31 -18.31 6.95 9.87
CA HIS A 31 -17.61 7.09 11.14
C HIS A 31 -16.59 8.26 11.12
N PRO A 32 -16.59 9.15 12.13
CA PRO A 32 -15.71 10.34 12.18
C PRO A 32 -14.21 10.04 12.05
N ALA A 33 -13.79 8.85 12.47
CA ALA A 33 -12.39 8.41 12.40
C ALA A 33 -11.87 8.05 11.00
N PHE A 34 -12.75 7.86 10.00
CA PHE A 34 -12.38 7.26 8.72
C PHE A 34 -13.04 7.91 7.50
N ARG A 35 -14.19 8.56 7.66
CA ARG A 35 -15.05 9.01 6.55
C ARG A 35 -14.35 9.94 5.56
N GLN A 36 -13.44 10.81 6.01
CA GLN A 36 -12.73 11.73 5.14
C GLN A 36 -11.61 11.03 4.40
N THR A 37 -10.86 10.14 5.06
CA THR A 37 -9.84 9.33 4.39
C THR A 37 -10.49 8.39 3.36
N ILE A 38 -11.65 7.80 3.66
CA ILE A 38 -12.46 7.03 2.70
C ILE A 38 -12.87 7.89 1.50
N ARG A 39 -13.30 9.14 1.72
CA ARG A 39 -13.61 10.08 0.63
C ARG A 39 -12.38 10.44 -0.20
N SER A 40 -11.21 10.60 0.42
CA SER A 40 -9.95 10.82 -0.29
C SER A 40 -9.59 9.64 -1.20
N VAL A 41 -9.82 8.40 -0.74
CA VAL A 41 -9.68 7.20 -1.58
C VAL A 41 -10.73 7.19 -2.70
N GLY A 42 -11.98 7.52 -2.38
CA GLY A 42 -13.05 7.68 -3.38
C GLY A 42 -12.68 8.67 -4.49
N ALA A 43 -12.02 9.78 -4.14
CA ALA A 43 -11.55 10.77 -5.11
C ALA A 43 -10.49 10.21 -6.09
N LEU A 44 -9.73 9.18 -5.72
CA LEU A 44 -8.83 8.49 -6.64
C LEU A 44 -9.63 7.73 -7.71
N TYR A 45 -10.68 7.03 -7.30
CA TYR A 45 -11.60 6.32 -8.20
C TYR A 45 -12.40 7.30 -9.08
N ASP A 46 -12.85 8.43 -8.54
CA ASP A 46 -13.49 9.46 -9.36
C ASP A 46 -12.49 10.06 -10.38
N PHE A 47 -11.24 10.28 -10.00
CA PHE A 47 -10.20 10.77 -10.90
C PHE A 47 -9.99 9.84 -12.10
N GLN A 48 -9.84 8.52 -11.89
CA GLN A 48 -9.68 7.57 -13.01
C GLN A 48 -10.94 7.49 -13.89
N ALA A 49 -12.13 7.70 -13.31
CA ALA A 49 -13.40 7.54 -13.99
C ALA A 49 -13.76 8.74 -14.89
N ARG A 50 -13.08 9.89 -14.73
CA ARG A 50 -13.30 11.05 -15.61
C ARG A 50 -12.86 10.74 -17.05
N PRO A 51 -13.69 11.04 -18.08
CA PRO A 51 -13.37 10.75 -19.48
C PRO A 51 -12.00 11.27 -19.93
N ASP A 52 -11.64 12.49 -19.53
CA ASP A 52 -10.35 13.12 -19.89
C ASP A 52 -9.14 12.40 -19.29
N ASN A 53 -9.35 11.58 -18.27
CA ASN A 53 -8.30 10.79 -17.61
C ASN A 53 -8.26 9.33 -18.08
N TRP A 54 -9.21 8.87 -18.90
CA TRP A 54 -9.29 7.45 -19.26
C TRP A 54 -8.03 6.95 -19.94
N GLU A 55 -7.47 7.71 -20.87
CA GLU A 55 -6.27 7.28 -21.58
C GLU A 55 -5.07 7.21 -20.65
N LEU A 56 -4.94 8.12 -19.70
CA LEU A 56 -3.88 8.08 -18.68
C LEU A 56 -4.09 6.93 -17.68
N MET A 57 -5.31 6.76 -17.18
CA MET A 57 -5.58 5.94 -15.99
C MET A 57 -6.05 4.52 -16.31
N THR A 58 -6.27 4.18 -17.56
CA THR A 58 -6.76 2.85 -17.95
C THR A 58 -5.98 2.29 -19.12
N PHE A 59 -6.00 0.98 -19.28
CA PHE A 59 -5.44 0.26 -20.42
C PHE A 59 -6.46 -0.77 -20.92
N GLU A 60 -6.37 -1.15 -22.19
CA GLU A 60 -7.18 -2.24 -22.74
C GLU A 60 -6.67 -3.59 -22.25
N VAL A 61 -7.57 -4.41 -21.73
CA VAL A 61 -7.26 -5.77 -21.30
C VAL A 61 -7.23 -6.67 -22.53
N PRO A 62 -6.07 -7.24 -22.92
CA PRO A 62 -5.91 -7.92 -24.22
C PRO A 62 -6.90 -9.06 -24.48
N GLU A 63 -7.29 -9.78 -23.43
CA GLU A 63 -8.14 -10.98 -23.49
C GLU A 63 -9.64 -10.66 -23.40
N SER A 64 -10.02 -9.40 -23.21
CA SER A 64 -11.37 -9.02 -22.80
C SER A 64 -12.31 -8.56 -23.93
N GLY A 65 -11.80 -8.46 -25.16
CA GLY A 65 -12.58 -7.92 -26.28
C GLY A 65 -12.87 -6.42 -26.18
N GLY A 66 -11.93 -5.64 -25.64
CA GLY A 66 -12.02 -4.16 -25.57
C GLY A 66 -12.46 -3.60 -24.21
N GLN A 67 -12.55 -4.44 -23.16
CA GLN A 67 -12.74 -3.91 -21.80
C GLN A 67 -11.46 -3.21 -21.35
N ARG A 68 -11.64 -2.15 -20.57
CA ARG A 68 -10.55 -1.39 -19.95
C ARG A 68 -10.53 -1.63 -18.46
N ALA A 69 -9.34 -1.66 -17.90
CA ALA A 69 -9.11 -1.73 -16.46
C ALA A 69 -8.19 -0.58 -16.03
N ASN A 70 -8.25 -0.21 -14.75
CA ASN A 70 -7.31 0.73 -14.16
C ASN A 70 -5.85 0.29 -14.38
N ARG A 71 -5.03 1.22 -14.87
CA ARG A 71 -3.60 1.09 -15.18
C ARG A 71 -2.72 0.63 -14.01
N ILE A 72 -3.20 0.74 -12.78
CA ILE A 72 -2.48 0.20 -11.61
C ILE A 72 -2.28 -1.32 -11.69
N TRP A 73 -3.18 -2.00 -12.41
CA TRP A 73 -3.14 -3.43 -12.66
C TRP A 73 -2.39 -3.81 -13.94
N GLN A 74 -1.96 -2.84 -14.74
CA GLN A 74 -1.27 -3.10 -16.00
C GLN A 74 0.01 -3.89 -15.77
N LEU A 75 0.20 -4.93 -16.59
CA LEU A 75 1.43 -5.71 -16.68
C LEU A 75 2.20 -5.19 -17.91
N PRO A 76 3.19 -4.31 -17.74
CA PRO A 76 3.84 -3.66 -18.87
C PRO A 76 4.53 -4.70 -19.74
N ARG A 77 4.39 -4.60 -21.07
CA ARG A 77 5.08 -5.46 -22.05
C ARG A 77 6.26 -4.76 -22.73
N SER A 78 6.50 -3.50 -22.39
CA SER A 78 7.59 -2.70 -22.90
C SER A 78 8.00 -1.63 -21.88
N HIS A 79 9.19 -1.04 -22.09
CA HIS A 79 9.63 0.14 -21.34
C HIS A 79 8.61 1.29 -21.44
N ALA A 80 8.04 1.50 -22.64
CA ALA A 80 7.05 2.57 -22.86
C ALA A 80 5.80 2.37 -21.99
N GLU A 81 5.28 1.15 -21.94
CA GLU A 81 4.14 0.80 -21.07
C GLU A 81 4.47 0.96 -19.57
N LEU A 82 5.70 0.68 -19.15
CA LEU A 82 6.11 0.89 -17.75
C LEU A 82 6.10 2.38 -17.39
N VAL A 83 6.63 3.23 -18.28
CA VAL A 83 6.63 4.70 -18.11
C VAL A 83 5.21 5.26 -18.11
N GLU A 84 4.38 4.75 -18.99
CA GLU A 84 2.95 5.06 -19.06
C GLU A 84 2.23 4.72 -17.75
N ARG A 85 2.49 3.54 -17.19
CA ARG A 85 2.00 3.15 -15.87
C ARG A 85 2.52 4.08 -14.78
N ARG A 86 3.83 4.41 -14.78
CA ARG A 86 4.44 5.34 -13.81
C ARG A 86 3.70 6.68 -13.79
N LYS A 87 3.39 7.26 -14.96
CA LYS A 87 2.64 8.53 -15.07
C LYS A 87 1.25 8.46 -14.43
N ALA A 88 0.55 7.35 -14.60
CA ALA A 88 -0.75 7.15 -13.95
C ALA A 88 -0.64 7.06 -12.43
N LEU A 89 0.35 6.31 -11.92
CA LEU A 89 0.61 6.22 -10.48
C LEU A 89 1.01 7.56 -9.87
N GLU A 90 1.82 8.33 -10.59
CA GLU A 90 2.19 9.70 -10.21
C GLU A 90 0.96 10.62 -10.14
N ALA A 91 0.10 10.61 -11.16
CA ALA A 91 -1.12 11.43 -11.19
C ALA A 91 -2.10 11.10 -10.05
N TRP A 92 -2.23 9.83 -9.68
CA TRP A 92 -2.98 9.44 -8.49
C TRP A 92 -2.33 9.90 -7.20
N THR A 93 -1.01 9.73 -7.10
CA THR A 93 -0.24 10.13 -5.93
C THR A 93 -0.34 11.63 -5.64
N GLU A 94 -0.39 12.46 -6.68
CA GLU A 94 -0.51 13.92 -6.57
C GLU A 94 -1.81 14.36 -5.87
N LEU A 95 -2.89 13.59 -5.95
CA LEU A 95 -4.17 13.90 -5.29
C LEU A 95 -4.08 13.87 -3.76
N HIS A 96 -3.09 13.15 -3.23
CA HIS A 96 -2.85 13.02 -1.79
C HIS A 96 -1.42 13.39 -1.39
N TYR A 97 -0.70 14.09 -2.27
CA TYR A 97 0.67 14.59 -2.04
C TYR A 97 1.66 13.51 -1.57
N GLY A 98 1.42 12.26 -1.95
CA GLY A 98 2.21 11.11 -1.49
C GLY A 98 2.00 10.69 -0.03
N PHE A 99 0.98 11.18 0.68
CA PHE A 99 0.72 10.80 2.07
C PHE A 99 -0.02 9.48 2.27
N LEU A 100 -0.87 9.05 1.32
CA LEU A 100 -1.40 7.69 1.31
C LEU A 100 -0.29 6.72 0.84
N GLY A 101 0.33 6.03 1.79
CA GLY A 101 1.39 5.04 1.61
C GLY A 101 0.90 3.67 1.17
N ARG A 102 -0.38 3.36 1.38
CA ARG A 102 -1.03 2.11 0.99
C ARG A 102 -2.24 2.34 0.10
N ALA A 103 -2.24 3.39 -0.72
CA ALA A 103 -3.25 3.60 -1.75
C ALA A 103 -3.46 2.35 -2.65
N PRO A 104 -4.59 2.24 -3.39
CA PRO A 104 -4.98 1.01 -4.10
C PRO A 104 -3.93 0.44 -5.06
N ASP A 105 -3.02 1.27 -5.54
CA ASP A 105 -1.94 0.92 -6.45
C ASP A 105 -0.79 0.14 -5.81
N HIS A 106 -0.58 0.23 -4.50
CA HIS A 106 0.54 -0.43 -3.83
C HIS A 106 0.42 -1.97 -3.86
N VAL A 107 -0.63 -2.52 -3.24
CA VAL A 107 -0.78 -4.00 -3.16
C VAL A 107 -1.24 -4.59 -4.51
N ALA A 108 -1.95 -3.82 -5.34
CA ALA A 108 -2.18 -4.20 -6.74
C ALA A 108 -0.86 -4.44 -7.48
N SER A 109 0.18 -3.63 -7.24
CA SER A 109 1.53 -3.87 -7.78
C SER A 109 2.16 -5.15 -7.23
N CYS A 110 1.94 -5.50 -5.96
CA CYS A 110 2.43 -6.76 -5.39
C CYS A 110 1.84 -7.97 -6.13
N ILE A 111 0.50 -8.05 -6.22
CA ILE A 111 -0.20 -9.15 -6.89
C ILE A 111 0.15 -9.20 -8.39
N SER A 112 0.22 -8.05 -9.06
CA SER A 112 0.66 -7.95 -10.45
C SER A 112 2.07 -8.52 -10.63
N GLY A 113 2.99 -8.22 -9.71
CA GLY A 113 4.34 -8.76 -9.74
C GLY A 113 4.40 -10.26 -9.46
N MET A 114 3.54 -10.80 -8.60
CA MET A 114 3.41 -12.25 -8.41
C MET A 114 2.91 -12.92 -9.71
N PHE A 115 1.91 -12.33 -10.35
CA PHE A 115 1.35 -12.84 -11.61
C PHE A 115 2.34 -12.76 -12.78
N MET A 116 3.16 -11.71 -12.87
CA MET A 116 4.22 -11.64 -13.90
C MET A 116 5.31 -12.71 -13.76
N GLY A 117 5.41 -13.35 -12.58
CA GLY A 117 6.29 -14.50 -12.33
C GLY A 117 5.51 -15.79 -12.05
N ILE A 118 4.37 -15.98 -12.71
CA ILE A 118 3.45 -17.10 -12.46
C ILE A 118 4.13 -18.46 -12.59
N GLU A 119 5.16 -18.58 -13.43
CA GLU A 119 5.92 -19.81 -13.65
C GLU A 119 6.58 -20.33 -12.35
N VAL A 120 6.91 -19.42 -11.41
CA VAL A 120 7.42 -19.78 -10.08
C VAL A 120 6.34 -20.50 -9.26
N PHE A 121 5.09 -20.06 -9.37
CA PHE A 121 3.95 -20.72 -8.74
C PHE A 121 3.59 -22.02 -9.45
N GLU A 122 3.65 -22.08 -10.78
CA GLU A 122 3.36 -23.31 -11.54
C GLU A 122 4.36 -24.44 -11.23
N ALA A 123 5.63 -24.08 -11.01
CA ALA A 123 6.67 -25.01 -10.58
C ALA A 123 6.50 -25.49 -9.13
N TYR A 124 5.79 -24.72 -8.29
CA TYR A 124 5.43 -25.10 -6.93
C TYR A 124 4.17 -25.96 -6.90
N ASP A 125 3.04 -25.43 -7.39
CA ASP A 125 1.75 -26.10 -7.42
C ASP A 125 0.83 -25.44 -8.46
N LYS A 126 0.41 -26.21 -9.47
CA LYS A 126 -0.43 -25.73 -10.58
C LYS A 126 -1.80 -25.23 -10.12
N ALA A 127 -2.42 -25.83 -9.10
CA ALA A 127 -3.71 -25.38 -8.58
C ALA A 127 -3.56 -24.05 -7.84
N ARG A 128 -2.44 -23.84 -7.12
CA ARG A 128 -2.15 -22.57 -6.45
C ARG A 128 -1.80 -21.46 -7.45
N ALA A 129 -1.07 -21.79 -8.50
CA ALA A 129 -0.83 -20.87 -9.61
C ALA A 129 -2.15 -20.44 -10.28
N ALA A 130 -3.05 -21.38 -10.55
CA ALA A 130 -4.37 -21.06 -11.08
C ALA A 130 -5.18 -20.15 -10.14
N ALA A 131 -5.17 -20.41 -8.83
CA ALA A 131 -5.82 -19.56 -7.83
C ALA A 131 -5.28 -18.11 -7.84
N LEU A 132 -3.95 -17.94 -7.90
CA LEU A 132 -3.34 -16.62 -8.03
C LEU A 132 -3.72 -15.93 -9.36
N ALA A 133 -3.73 -16.68 -10.46
CA ALA A 133 -4.07 -16.16 -11.77
C ALA A 133 -5.52 -15.67 -11.84
N GLU A 134 -6.46 -16.47 -11.37
CA GLU A 134 -7.86 -16.09 -11.28
C GLU A 134 -8.08 -14.93 -10.31
N TYR A 135 -7.39 -14.92 -9.17
CA TYR A 135 -7.49 -13.81 -8.22
C TYR A 135 -6.98 -12.48 -8.80
N TYR A 136 -5.86 -12.50 -9.53
CA TYR A 136 -5.36 -11.29 -10.21
C TYR A 136 -6.40 -10.74 -11.19
N ARG A 137 -7.02 -11.60 -12.02
CA ARG A 137 -8.07 -11.17 -12.96
C ARG A 137 -9.29 -10.64 -12.22
N TYR A 138 -9.78 -11.36 -11.22
CA TYR A 138 -10.89 -10.94 -10.37
C TYR A 138 -10.63 -9.57 -9.72
N ALA A 139 -9.46 -9.37 -9.11
CA ALA A 139 -9.12 -8.13 -8.43
C ALA A 139 -8.97 -6.94 -9.40
N ARG A 140 -8.38 -7.17 -10.57
CA ARG A 140 -8.29 -6.19 -11.67
C ARG A 140 -9.67 -5.81 -12.18
N ASP A 141 -10.49 -6.80 -12.53
CA ASP A 141 -11.77 -6.60 -13.22
C ASP A 141 -12.83 -5.97 -12.29
N ASN A 142 -12.67 -6.13 -10.98
CA ASN A 142 -13.49 -5.47 -9.95
C ASN A 142 -12.82 -4.22 -9.34
N GLU A 143 -11.64 -3.84 -9.85
CA GLU A 143 -10.80 -2.72 -9.39
C GLU A 143 -10.72 -2.64 -7.86
N LEU A 144 -10.39 -3.77 -7.24
CA LEU A 144 -10.38 -3.92 -5.79
C LEU A 144 -9.26 -3.08 -5.17
N TYR A 145 -9.59 -2.44 -4.06
CA TYR A 145 -8.55 -1.94 -3.18
C TYR A 145 -8.08 -3.08 -2.27
N LEU A 146 -6.81 -3.47 -2.40
CA LEU A 146 -6.17 -4.44 -1.53
C LEU A 146 -5.32 -3.74 -0.46
N THR A 147 -5.51 -4.11 0.81
CA THR A 147 -4.47 -3.97 1.83
C THR A 147 -3.67 -5.27 1.93
N TYR A 148 -2.62 -5.29 2.73
CA TYR A 148 -1.95 -6.53 3.08
C TYR A 148 -1.70 -6.64 4.58
N VAL A 149 -1.35 -7.84 5.03
CA VAL A 149 -0.71 -8.05 6.31
C VAL A 149 0.41 -9.08 6.17
N ILE A 150 1.64 -8.63 6.41
CA ILE A 150 2.85 -9.44 6.18
C ILE A 150 3.73 -9.58 7.43
N ILE A 151 3.44 -8.78 8.47
CA ILE A 151 4.23 -8.67 9.70
C ILE A 151 3.47 -9.36 10.84
N ASN A 152 4.18 -10.21 11.59
CA ASN A 152 3.64 -10.87 12.76
C ASN A 152 3.58 -9.89 13.96
N PRO A 153 2.71 -10.16 14.96
CA PRO A 153 2.71 -9.41 16.22
C PRO A 153 4.09 -9.31 16.85
N GLN A 154 4.41 -8.12 17.34
CA GLN A 154 5.65 -7.90 18.06
C GLN A 154 5.55 -8.57 19.43
N ALA A 155 6.26 -9.67 19.59
CA ALA A 155 6.45 -10.36 20.85
C ALA A 155 7.95 -10.67 21.04
N ASP A 156 8.28 -11.84 21.60
CA ASP A 156 9.66 -12.22 21.86
C ASP A 156 10.42 -12.41 20.53
N ARG A 157 11.26 -11.42 20.20
CA ARG A 157 12.05 -11.40 18.96
C ARG A 157 13.18 -12.42 18.93
N SER A 158 13.48 -13.08 20.06
CA SER A 158 14.45 -14.18 20.08
C SER A 158 13.87 -15.49 19.52
N LYS A 159 12.54 -15.56 19.38
CA LYS A 159 11.78 -16.75 19.02
C LYS A 159 11.14 -16.63 17.63
N SER A 160 10.98 -17.75 16.94
CA SER A 160 10.20 -17.85 15.69
C SER A 160 8.69 -17.72 15.97
N ALA A 161 7.86 -17.75 14.93
CA ALA A 161 6.40 -17.68 15.07
C ALA A 161 5.84 -18.89 15.83
N GLY A 162 6.35 -20.10 15.56
CA GLY A 162 5.96 -21.34 16.23
C GLY A 162 6.45 -21.47 17.67
N GLU A 163 7.50 -20.73 18.05
CA GLU A 163 8.09 -20.77 19.39
C GLU A 163 7.45 -19.77 20.38
N GLN A 164 6.52 -18.92 19.91
CA GLN A 164 5.84 -17.95 20.76
C GLN A 164 5.01 -18.67 21.84
N GLN A 165 4.88 -18.05 23.01
CA GLN A 165 4.17 -18.66 24.15
C GLN A 165 2.70 -18.99 23.81
N ASP A 166 2.06 -18.15 23.02
CA ASP A 166 0.73 -18.38 22.49
C ASP A 166 0.82 -18.72 20.99
N ARG A 167 0.39 -19.93 20.63
CA ARG A 167 0.31 -20.41 19.24
C ARG A 167 -0.58 -19.52 18.37
N PHE A 168 -1.58 -18.86 18.95
CA PHE A 168 -2.50 -17.97 18.23
C PHE A 168 -2.08 -16.50 18.28
N LEU A 169 -0.87 -16.20 18.78
CA LEU A 169 -0.34 -14.87 18.66
C LEU A 169 -0.23 -14.49 17.18
N THR A 170 0.42 -15.33 16.37
CA THR A 170 0.56 -15.13 14.93
C THR A 170 -0.55 -15.85 14.17
N ALA A 171 -1.13 -15.21 13.17
CA ALA A 171 -2.10 -15.86 12.29
C ALA A 171 -1.47 -17.04 11.54
N GLY A 172 -2.03 -18.23 11.71
CA GLY A 172 -1.60 -19.45 11.04
C GLY A 172 -2.76 -20.44 10.85
N VAL A 173 -2.48 -21.53 10.12
CA VAL A 173 -3.42 -22.62 9.86
C VAL A 173 -3.66 -23.41 11.14
N VAL A 174 -4.93 -23.53 11.51
CA VAL A 174 -5.37 -24.37 12.65
C VAL A 174 -6.15 -25.60 12.23
N ASP A 175 -6.69 -25.60 11.01
CA ASP A 175 -7.41 -26.71 10.41
C ASP A 175 -7.39 -26.60 8.88
N GLN A 176 -7.55 -27.74 8.21
CA GLN A 176 -7.62 -27.86 6.75
C GLN A 176 -8.65 -28.92 6.38
N ASP A 177 -9.58 -28.58 5.50
CA ASP A 177 -10.62 -29.48 5.01
C ASP A 177 -10.84 -29.34 3.49
N ALA A 178 -11.89 -30.01 2.97
CA ALA A 178 -12.23 -29.95 1.55
C ALA A 178 -12.69 -28.55 1.09
N ALA A 179 -13.15 -27.70 2.00
CA ALA A 179 -13.58 -26.34 1.69
C ALA A 179 -12.41 -25.35 1.69
N GLY A 180 -11.37 -25.57 2.50
CA GLY A 180 -10.20 -24.71 2.52
C GLY A 180 -9.38 -24.77 3.81
N LEU A 181 -8.78 -23.63 4.16
CA LEU A 181 -8.01 -23.45 5.38
C LEU A 181 -8.86 -22.75 6.46
N THR A 182 -8.61 -23.08 7.72
CA THR A 182 -9.04 -22.25 8.86
C THR A 182 -7.84 -21.51 9.43
N ILE A 183 -7.94 -20.19 9.49
CA ILE A 183 -6.90 -19.32 10.01
C ILE A 183 -7.30 -18.76 11.37
N ARG A 184 -6.38 -18.82 12.32
CA ARG A 184 -6.54 -18.19 13.63
C ARG A 184 -5.26 -17.46 14.05
N GLY A 185 -5.44 -16.30 14.66
CA GLY A 185 -4.39 -15.49 15.28
C GLY A 185 -4.31 -14.09 14.71
N ALA A 186 -3.26 -13.33 15.02
CA ALA A 186 -3.15 -11.94 14.59
C ALA A 186 -2.05 -11.69 13.55
N LYS A 187 -2.27 -10.66 12.74
CA LYS A 187 -1.22 -10.00 11.96
C LYS A 187 -1.29 -8.49 12.20
N MET A 188 -0.14 -7.85 12.17
CA MET A 188 -0.02 -6.42 12.41
C MET A 188 -0.02 -5.63 11.10
N LEU A 189 -0.34 -4.35 11.24
CA LEU A 189 -0.09 -3.31 10.24
C LEU A 189 -0.87 -3.52 8.92
N ALA A 190 -2.18 -3.72 9.03
CA ALA A 190 -3.11 -3.52 7.91
C ALA A 190 -3.33 -2.01 7.67
N THR A 191 -2.26 -1.30 7.30
CA THR A 191 -2.35 0.10 6.92
C THR A 191 -3.31 0.22 5.73
N GLY A 192 -4.33 1.06 5.89
CA GLY A 192 -5.41 1.19 4.90
C GLY A 192 -6.42 0.03 4.87
N GLY A 193 -6.39 -0.89 5.84
CA GLY A 193 -7.36 -1.98 5.91
C GLY A 193 -8.81 -1.50 6.06
N ILE A 194 -9.02 -0.34 6.66
CA ILE A 194 -10.37 0.24 6.84
C ILE A 194 -11.01 0.60 5.49
N MET A 195 -10.24 1.08 4.51
CA MET A 195 -10.75 1.45 3.18
C MET A 195 -10.53 0.37 2.12
N ALA A 196 -9.83 -0.72 2.44
CA ALA A 196 -9.64 -1.82 1.51
C ALA A 196 -10.93 -2.65 1.31
N ASN A 197 -11.09 -3.24 0.13
CA ASN A 197 -12.11 -4.24 -0.15
C ASN A 197 -11.67 -5.61 0.39
N GLU A 198 -10.41 -5.99 0.18
CA GLU A 198 -9.86 -7.28 0.61
C GLU A 198 -8.45 -7.12 1.21
N VAL A 199 -8.01 -8.13 1.97
CA VAL A 199 -6.66 -8.22 2.53
C VAL A 199 -5.89 -9.38 1.91
N PHE A 200 -4.68 -9.09 1.45
CA PHE A 200 -3.66 -10.08 1.13
C PHE A 200 -2.87 -10.46 2.38
N VAL A 201 -2.98 -11.71 2.82
CA VAL A 201 -2.33 -12.24 4.03
C VAL A 201 -1.16 -13.10 3.62
N THR A 202 0.04 -12.75 4.11
CA THR A 202 1.23 -13.59 3.87
C THR A 202 2.33 -13.37 4.93
N CYS A 203 3.53 -13.87 4.70
CA CYS A 203 4.69 -13.65 5.53
C CYS A 203 5.91 -13.26 4.69
N ILE A 204 6.54 -12.14 5.04
CA ILE A 204 7.84 -11.76 4.46
C ILE A 204 9.00 -12.00 5.43
N GLN A 205 8.69 -12.20 6.72
CA GLN A 205 9.70 -12.49 7.72
C GLN A 205 10.23 -13.92 7.51
N PRO A 206 11.54 -14.15 7.67
CA PRO A 206 12.11 -15.49 7.53
C PRO A 206 11.41 -16.47 8.50
N LEU A 207 10.88 -17.55 7.94
CA LEU A 207 10.33 -18.67 8.68
C LEU A 207 11.38 -19.78 8.75
N ARG A 208 11.29 -20.63 9.79
CA ARG A 208 12.18 -21.78 10.00
C ARG A 208 11.39 -23.07 9.88
N GLU A 209 12.09 -24.19 9.74
CA GLU A 209 11.49 -25.52 9.87
C GLU A 209 10.66 -25.61 11.16
N GLY A 210 9.43 -26.10 11.06
CA GLY A 210 8.43 -26.09 12.16
C GLY A 210 7.45 -24.91 12.12
N ASP A 211 7.70 -23.87 11.31
CA ASP A 211 6.79 -22.74 11.12
C ASP A 211 5.81 -22.94 9.93
N GLU A 212 5.68 -24.17 9.38
CA GLU A 212 4.83 -24.46 8.21
C GLU A 212 3.38 -23.95 8.37
N PRO A 213 2.71 -24.04 9.54
CA PRO A 213 1.37 -23.49 9.71
C PRO A 213 1.27 -21.97 9.48
N TYR A 214 2.38 -21.23 9.57
CA TYR A 214 2.44 -19.78 9.32
C TYR A 214 2.93 -19.43 7.90
N ALA A 215 3.41 -20.43 7.15
CA ALA A 215 3.87 -20.31 5.77
C ALA A 215 2.68 -20.34 4.81
N VAL A 216 1.86 -19.28 4.85
CA VAL A 216 0.67 -19.13 4.04
C VAL A 216 0.68 -17.86 3.20
N SER A 217 -0.03 -17.91 2.08
CA SER A 217 -0.29 -16.76 1.21
C SER A 217 -1.70 -16.88 0.65
N PHE A 218 -2.57 -15.93 0.94
CA PHE A 218 -3.97 -15.97 0.50
C PHE A 218 -4.60 -14.57 0.52
N ALA A 219 -5.79 -14.42 -0.05
CA ALA A 219 -6.58 -13.19 0.05
C ALA A 219 -7.99 -13.45 0.58
N VAL A 220 -8.53 -12.55 1.41
CA VAL A 220 -9.92 -12.63 1.88
C VAL A 220 -10.57 -11.25 1.94
N PRO A 221 -11.92 -11.17 1.78
CA PRO A 221 -12.66 -9.94 2.03
C PRO A 221 -12.45 -9.36 3.43
N MET A 222 -12.45 -8.04 3.54
CA MET A 222 -12.35 -7.35 4.85
C MET A 222 -13.56 -7.60 5.75
N ASN A 223 -14.67 -8.11 5.20
CA ASN A 223 -15.86 -8.55 5.93
C ASN A 223 -15.95 -10.08 6.11
N ALA A 224 -14.87 -10.83 5.88
CA ALA A 224 -14.86 -12.28 6.07
C ALA A 224 -15.31 -12.65 7.50
N GLY A 225 -16.17 -13.65 7.62
CA GLY A 225 -16.66 -14.12 8.92
C GLY A 225 -15.52 -14.51 9.85
N GLY A 226 -15.49 -13.92 11.05
CA GLY A 226 -14.43 -14.11 12.04
C GLY A 226 -13.26 -13.12 11.93
N LEU A 227 -13.17 -12.31 10.88
CA LEU A 227 -12.14 -11.28 10.76
C LEU A 227 -12.52 -10.04 11.59
N LYS A 228 -11.64 -9.65 12.51
CA LYS A 228 -11.77 -8.46 13.36
C LYS A 228 -10.65 -7.48 13.04
N ILE A 229 -11.01 -6.22 12.85
CA ILE A 229 -10.09 -5.13 12.49
C ILE A 229 -9.96 -4.20 13.69
N LEU A 230 -8.81 -4.21 14.35
CA LEU A 230 -8.56 -3.43 15.57
C LEU A 230 -7.77 -2.17 15.20
N SER A 231 -8.47 -1.04 15.11
CA SER A 231 -7.93 0.26 14.72
C SER A 231 -6.99 0.83 15.78
N ARG A 232 -5.90 1.48 15.35
CA ARG A 232 -5.17 2.40 16.23
C ARG A 232 -6.00 3.67 16.50
N LYS A 233 -5.51 4.52 17.41
CA LYS A 233 -6.05 5.88 17.60
C LYS A 233 -6.09 6.62 16.26
N SER A 234 -7.23 7.24 15.94
CA SER A 234 -7.41 8.00 14.71
C SER A 234 -6.92 9.44 14.88
N TYR A 235 -6.07 9.87 13.93
CA TYR A 235 -5.65 11.26 13.79
C TYR A 235 -6.73 12.07 13.08
N GLU A 236 -7.49 11.46 12.16
CA GLU A 236 -8.65 12.09 11.51
C GLU A 236 -9.73 12.46 12.54
N GLU A 237 -10.05 11.56 13.46
CA GLU A 237 -11.02 11.83 14.54
C GLU A 237 -10.57 12.98 15.46
N SER A 238 -9.25 13.11 15.65
CA SER A 238 -8.66 14.17 16.47
C SER A 238 -8.45 15.48 15.70
N ALA A 239 -8.71 15.51 14.39
CA ALA A 239 -8.47 16.68 13.55
C ALA A 239 -9.68 17.62 13.58
N ALA A 240 -9.51 18.81 14.16
CA ALA A 240 -10.61 19.75 14.36
C ALA A 240 -11.13 20.35 13.05
N SER A 241 -10.24 20.64 12.11
CA SER A 241 -10.60 21.20 10.81
C SER A 241 -9.57 20.87 9.74
N VAL A 242 -9.95 21.03 8.46
CA VAL A 242 -9.01 20.93 7.34
C VAL A 242 -7.98 22.07 7.36
N PHE A 243 -8.33 23.24 7.90
CA PHE A 243 -7.40 24.35 7.98
C PHE A 243 -6.29 24.08 9.02
N ASP A 244 -6.68 23.65 10.21
CA ASP A 244 -5.77 23.42 11.34
C ASP A 244 -4.97 22.10 11.15
N ASN A 245 -5.59 21.10 10.53
CA ASN A 245 -5.01 19.77 10.34
C ASN A 245 -5.17 19.26 8.89
N PRO A 246 -4.53 19.91 7.90
CA PRO A 246 -4.82 19.70 6.47
C PRO A 246 -4.49 18.32 5.93
N LEU A 247 -3.59 17.59 6.60
CA LEU A 247 -3.18 16.23 6.25
C LEU A 247 -3.91 15.19 7.10
N ALA A 248 -3.85 15.31 8.42
CA ALA A 248 -4.45 14.35 9.34
C ALA A 248 -5.98 14.22 9.17
N SER A 249 -6.67 15.30 8.78
CA SER A 249 -8.11 15.30 8.55
C SER A 249 -8.58 14.51 7.32
N ARG A 250 -7.67 14.07 6.43
CA ARG A 250 -8.05 13.51 5.11
C ARG A 250 -7.16 12.38 4.60
N PHE A 251 -5.98 12.19 5.18
CA PHE A 251 -4.99 11.20 4.72
C PHE A 251 -4.47 10.32 5.87
N ASP A 252 -5.31 10.07 6.88
CA ASP A 252 -4.99 9.20 8.01
C ASP A 252 -5.28 7.73 7.66
N GLU A 253 -4.32 7.06 7.02
CA GLU A 253 -4.39 5.61 6.80
C GLU A 253 -4.23 4.88 8.12
N ASN A 254 -5.36 4.49 8.73
CA ASN A 254 -5.31 3.81 10.02
C ASN A 254 -4.54 2.49 9.92
N ASP A 255 -3.61 2.29 10.84
CA ASP A 255 -2.85 1.07 11.00
C ASP A 255 -3.60 0.12 11.94
N ALA A 256 -4.26 -0.87 11.37
CA ALA A 256 -5.04 -1.83 12.16
C ALA A 256 -4.29 -3.14 12.40
N VAL A 257 -4.56 -3.76 13.55
CA VAL A 257 -4.27 -5.17 13.78
C VAL A 257 -5.43 -5.98 13.20
N LEU A 258 -5.12 -7.01 12.44
CA LEU A 258 -6.13 -7.98 12.00
C LEU A 258 -6.06 -9.21 12.88
N TYR A 259 -7.19 -9.55 13.48
CA TYR A 259 -7.36 -10.78 14.23
C TYR A 259 -8.30 -11.71 13.48
N PHE A 260 -7.80 -12.90 13.17
CA PHE A 260 -8.53 -13.96 12.51
C PHE A 260 -9.09 -14.88 13.59
N ASP A 261 -10.40 -14.90 13.75
CA ASP A 261 -11.12 -15.78 14.67
C ASP A 261 -11.75 -16.93 13.88
N ASN A 262 -10.95 -17.97 13.61
CA ASN A 262 -11.36 -19.12 12.79
C ASN A 262 -11.91 -18.74 11.41
N VAL A 263 -11.22 -17.83 10.72
CA VAL A 263 -11.62 -17.39 9.38
C VAL A 263 -11.41 -18.53 8.39
N LYS A 264 -12.46 -18.91 7.66
CA LYS A 264 -12.37 -19.90 6.57
C LYS A 264 -11.88 -19.20 5.29
N VAL A 265 -10.84 -19.77 4.68
CA VAL A 265 -10.24 -19.31 3.44
C VAL A 265 -10.41 -20.40 2.38
N PRO A 266 -11.22 -20.17 1.35
CA PRO A 266 -11.50 -21.21 0.37
C PRO A 266 -10.29 -21.45 -0.55
N TRP A 267 -10.18 -22.66 -1.10
CA TRP A 267 -8.99 -23.07 -1.86
C TRP A 267 -8.72 -22.17 -3.08
N GLU A 268 -9.70 -21.60 -3.74
CA GLU A 268 -9.50 -20.65 -4.85
C GLU A 268 -8.86 -19.32 -4.43
N ARG A 269 -8.75 -19.06 -3.12
CA ARG A 269 -8.12 -17.85 -2.56
C ARG A 269 -6.76 -18.11 -1.92
N VAL A 270 -6.29 -19.35 -1.88
CA VAL A 270 -5.00 -19.75 -1.29
C VAL A 270 -3.94 -19.88 -2.38
N PHE A 271 -2.82 -19.17 -2.24
CA PHE A 271 -1.70 -19.16 -3.19
C PHE A 271 -0.49 -19.94 -2.67
N ILE A 272 -0.33 -20.07 -1.36
CA ILE A 272 0.70 -20.90 -0.72
C ILE A 272 0.12 -21.51 0.56
N ASN A 273 0.39 -22.79 0.79
CA ASN A 273 0.01 -23.51 2.01
C ASN A 273 1.18 -24.37 2.49
N GLY A 274 1.76 -24.05 3.65
CA GLY A 274 2.76 -24.86 4.33
C GLY A 274 4.18 -24.78 3.77
N ASP A 275 4.41 -24.06 2.67
CA ASP A 275 5.71 -24.01 2.01
C ASP A 275 6.48 -22.72 2.35
N ILE A 276 7.45 -22.88 3.26
CA ILE A 276 8.32 -21.81 3.74
C ILE A 276 9.16 -21.21 2.61
N ALA A 277 9.74 -22.05 1.76
CA ALA A 277 10.60 -21.60 0.66
C ALA A 277 9.79 -20.83 -0.37
N MET A 278 8.58 -21.28 -0.67
CA MET A 278 7.68 -20.60 -1.60
C MET A 278 7.20 -19.24 -1.05
N CYS A 279 6.94 -19.11 0.26
CA CYS A 279 6.60 -17.82 0.88
C CYS A 279 7.72 -16.77 0.72
N GLN A 280 8.99 -17.20 0.67
CA GLN A 280 10.10 -16.30 0.33
C GLN A 280 10.15 -16.05 -1.19
N ARG A 281 10.04 -17.10 -2.00
CA ARG A 281 10.15 -17.03 -3.46
C ARG A 281 9.07 -16.17 -4.09
N GLN A 282 7.85 -16.11 -3.55
CA GLN A 282 6.80 -15.23 -4.09
C GLN A 282 7.21 -13.76 -4.15
N PHE A 283 8.12 -13.30 -3.29
CA PHE A 283 8.59 -11.92 -3.27
C PHE A 283 9.86 -11.69 -4.08
N HIS A 284 10.80 -12.63 -4.00
CA HIS A 284 12.17 -12.44 -4.49
C HIS A 284 12.51 -13.25 -5.74
N ALA A 285 11.76 -14.31 -6.04
CA ALA A 285 11.85 -15.03 -7.31
C ALA A 285 10.82 -14.55 -8.35
N THR A 286 9.84 -13.73 -7.92
CA THR A 286 8.93 -13.00 -8.81
C THR A 286 9.23 -11.50 -8.75
N PRO A 287 8.71 -10.68 -9.68
CA PRO A 287 8.76 -9.22 -9.58
C PRO A 287 8.01 -8.60 -8.38
N ALA A 288 7.25 -9.35 -7.57
CA ALA A 288 6.34 -8.81 -6.56
C ALA A 288 6.97 -7.78 -5.62
N HIS A 289 8.13 -8.09 -5.02
CA HIS A 289 8.81 -7.15 -4.13
C HIS A 289 9.28 -5.90 -4.88
N VAL A 290 9.80 -6.08 -6.10
CA VAL A 290 10.35 -4.98 -6.89
C VAL A 290 9.22 -4.06 -7.37
N PHE A 291 8.12 -4.63 -7.86
CA PHE A 291 7.02 -3.88 -8.46
C PHE A 291 6.21 -3.09 -7.42
N GLN A 292 5.95 -3.64 -6.24
CA GLN A 292 5.29 -2.88 -5.16
C GLN A 292 6.15 -1.73 -4.64
N ASN A 293 7.48 -1.94 -4.53
CA ASN A 293 8.36 -0.92 -4.02
C ASN A 293 8.70 0.12 -5.09
N TYR A 294 8.59 -0.22 -6.37
CA TYR A 294 8.61 0.77 -7.45
C TYR A 294 7.47 1.79 -7.28
N GLN A 295 6.25 1.32 -7.01
CA GLN A 295 5.13 2.22 -6.63
C GLN A 295 5.49 3.06 -5.40
N ALA A 296 6.07 2.45 -4.35
CA ALA A 296 6.44 3.18 -3.14
C ALA A 296 7.48 4.30 -3.39
N GLN A 297 8.38 4.12 -4.37
CA GLN A 297 9.37 5.11 -4.78
C GLN A 297 8.75 6.23 -5.62
N ILE A 298 7.83 5.93 -6.54
CA ILE A 298 7.02 6.95 -7.24
C ILE A 298 6.25 7.80 -6.23
N ARG A 299 5.62 7.14 -5.24
CA ARG A 299 4.89 7.83 -4.18
C ARG A 299 5.79 8.74 -3.36
N LEU A 300 6.98 8.26 -3.00
CA LEU A 300 7.96 9.06 -2.27
C LEU A 300 8.45 10.24 -3.10
N MET A 301 8.72 10.06 -4.39
CA MET A 301 9.13 11.13 -5.30
C MET A 301 8.16 12.31 -5.25
N VAL A 302 6.85 12.06 -5.38
CA VAL A 302 5.82 13.12 -5.25
C VAL A 302 5.82 13.73 -3.84
N LYS A 303 5.96 12.91 -2.79
CA LYS A 303 6.00 13.41 -1.41
C LYS A 303 7.18 14.33 -1.16
N ILE A 304 8.36 14.01 -1.67
CA ILE A 304 9.55 14.86 -1.52
C ILE A 304 9.37 16.17 -2.28
N ARG A 305 8.80 16.15 -3.49
CA ARG A 305 8.45 17.38 -4.22
C ARG A 305 7.52 18.28 -3.40
N PHE A 306 6.48 17.71 -2.79
CA PHE A 306 5.58 18.43 -1.90
C PHE A 306 6.33 19.05 -0.71
N LEU A 307 7.15 18.26 0.00
CA LEU A 307 7.90 18.73 1.16
C LEU A 307 8.93 19.81 0.83
N VAL A 308 9.59 19.73 -0.32
CA VAL A 308 10.50 20.79 -0.81
C VAL A 308 9.72 22.06 -1.13
N GLY A 309 8.51 21.93 -1.69
CA GLY A 309 7.59 23.06 -1.85
C GLY A 309 7.24 23.71 -0.51
N ILE A 310 6.91 22.91 0.51
CA ILE A 310 6.64 23.41 1.88
C ILE A 310 7.88 24.12 2.46
N ALA A 311 9.08 23.55 2.31
CA ALA A 311 10.32 24.16 2.76
C ALA A 311 10.52 25.55 2.15
N ARG A 312 10.31 25.67 0.83
CA ARG A 312 10.40 26.95 0.14
C ARG A 312 9.37 27.95 0.67
N ARG A 313 8.12 27.51 0.86
CA ARG A 313 7.04 28.37 1.38
C ARG A 313 7.28 28.84 2.81
N ILE A 314 7.87 28.01 3.67
CA ILE A 314 8.31 28.42 5.01
C ILE A 314 9.36 29.53 4.90
N ALA A 315 10.39 29.33 4.08
CA ALA A 315 11.46 30.31 3.92
C ALA A 315 10.99 31.66 3.33
N GLU A 316 9.99 31.64 2.45
CA GLU A 316 9.35 32.84 1.91
C GLU A 316 8.48 33.54 2.95
N THR A 317 7.64 32.78 3.67
CA THR A 317 6.74 33.30 4.70
C THR A 317 7.50 33.97 5.84
N ASN A 318 8.62 33.37 6.25
CA ASN A 318 9.49 33.92 7.30
C ASN A 318 10.44 35.03 6.79
N GLY A 319 10.48 35.30 5.47
CA GLY A 319 11.38 36.31 4.89
C GLY A 319 12.88 35.95 4.95
N VAL A 320 13.22 34.67 5.14
CA VAL A 320 14.61 34.20 5.39
C VAL A 320 15.29 33.63 4.15
N THR A 321 14.63 33.66 2.99
CA THR A 321 15.10 33.09 1.72
C THR A 321 16.49 33.60 1.29
N ASN A 322 16.86 34.83 1.64
CA ASN A 322 18.13 35.43 1.21
C ASN A 322 19.31 35.07 2.11
N PHE A 323 19.08 34.44 3.28
CA PHE A 323 20.16 34.03 4.16
C PHE A 323 20.95 32.87 3.57
N PRO A 324 22.30 32.95 3.52
CA PRO A 324 23.14 31.94 2.88
C PRO A 324 22.85 30.50 3.35
N GLN A 325 22.68 30.29 4.65
CA GLN A 325 22.44 28.98 5.25
C GLN A 325 21.07 28.38 4.85
N VAL A 326 20.05 29.24 4.71
CA VAL A 326 18.72 28.83 4.23
C VAL A 326 18.79 28.47 2.74
N ARG A 327 19.52 29.26 1.93
CA ARG A 327 19.73 28.95 0.51
C ARG A 327 20.46 27.63 0.31
N GLU A 328 21.49 27.35 1.13
CA GLU A 328 22.21 26.08 1.12
C GLU A 328 21.29 24.91 1.47
N THR A 329 20.49 25.05 2.52
CA THR A 329 19.51 24.04 2.94
C THR A 329 18.49 23.76 1.82
N LEU A 330 17.91 24.80 1.22
CA LEU A 330 16.98 24.64 0.10
C LEU A 330 17.65 24.02 -1.13
N GLY A 331 18.92 24.36 -1.41
CA GLY A 331 19.71 23.75 -2.46
C GLY A 331 19.93 22.25 -2.23
N MET A 332 20.24 21.85 -1.00
CA MET A 332 20.38 20.44 -0.62
C MET A 332 19.06 19.69 -0.77
N LEU A 333 17.95 20.25 -0.30
CA LEU A 333 16.61 19.65 -0.48
C LEU A 333 16.24 19.49 -1.96
N ALA A 334 16.57 20.47 -2.80
CA ALA A 334 16.36 20.38 -4.24
C ALA A 334 17.22 19.27 -4.88
N ALA A 335 18.50 19.16 -4.51
CA ALA A 335 19.38 18.09 -4.99
C ALA A 335 18.87 16.70 -4.57
N GLN A 336 18.42 16.57 -3.33
CA GLN A 336 17.80 15.37 -2.77
C GLN A 336 16.52 14.98 -3.52
N ASN A 337 15.65 15.95 -3.84
CA ASN A 337 14.47 15.72 -4.67
C ASN A 337 14.84 15.17 -6.05
N THR A 338 15.80 15.80 -6.73
CA THR A 338 16.29 15.34 -8.03
C THR A 338 16.93 13.96 -7.97
N MET A 339 17.60 13.61 -6.86
CA MET A 339 18.16 12.27 -6.66
C MET A 339 17.06 11.21 -6.62
N VAL A 340 15.95 11.45 -5.89
CA VAL A 340 14.82 10.51 -5.85
C VAL A 340 14.18 10.34 -7.22
N ASP A 341 13.97 11.44 -7.95
CA ASP A 341 13.47 11.44 -9.32
C ASP A 341 14.36 10.63 -10.27
N ALA A 342 15.67 10.90 -10.23
CA ALA A 342 16.66 10.20 -11.05
C ALA A 342 16.71 8.69 -10.76
N LEU A 343 16.55 8.29 -9.50
CA LEU A 343 16.51 6.88 -9.11
C LEU A 343 15.30 6.17 -9.70
N VAL A 344 14.10 6.79 -9.67
CA VAL A 344 12.88 6.23 -10.29
C VAL A 344 13.10 6.02 -11.78
N HIS A 345 13.57 7.04 -12.52
CA HIS A 345 13.84 6.91 -13.95
C HIS A 345 14.94 5.89 -14.26
N ALA A 346 15.99 5.81 -13.43
CA ALA A 346 17.05 4.82 -13.60
C ALA A 346 16.54 3.37 -13.42
N MET A 347 15.52 3.13 -12.58
CA MET A 347 14.85 1.82 -12.49
C MET A 347 14.17 1.43 -13.80
N GLU A 348 13.56 2.40 -14.49
CA GLU A 348 12.88 2.17 -15.78
C GLU A 348 13.90 1.90 -16.88
N VAL A 349 14.90 2.78 -17.04
CA VAL A 349 15.92 2.68 -18.10
C VAL A 349 16.75 1.40 -17.99
N LYS A 350 17.09 0.98 -16.76
CA LYS A 350 17.81 -0.27 -16.50
C LYS A 350 16.90 -1.49 -16.40
N GLY A 351 15.59 -1.31 -16.53
CA GLY A 351 14.61 -2.39 -16.50
C GLY A 351 14.88 -3.43 -17.60
N ARG A 352 14.24 -4.58 -17.48
CA ARG A 352 14.47 -5.71 -18.39
C ARG A 352 13.18 -6.46 -18.69
N MET A 353 13.20 -7.22 -19.78
CA MET A 353 12.16 -8.22 -20.02
C MET A 353 12.29 -9.39 -19.04
N LEU A 354 11.15 -9.84 -18.53
CA LEU A 354 10.92 -11.10 -17.85
C LEU A 354 9.77 -11.79 -18.60
N GLY A 355 10.10 -12.80 -19.40
CA GLY A 355 9.13 -13.40 -20.31
C GLY A 355 8.52 -12.34 -21.23
N ALA A 356 7.20 -12.19 -21.19
CA ALA A 356 6.45 -11.21 -21.98
C ALA A 356 6.36 -9.81 -21.34
N TYR A 357 6.84 -9.63 -20.10
CA TYR A 357 6.66 -8.41 -19.33
C TYR A 357 7.95 -7.62 -19.17
N PHE A 358 7.86 -6.29 -19.06
CA PHE A 358 8.96 -5.40 -18.75
C PHE A 358 8.90 -5.00 -17.27
N VAL A 359 9.98 -5.28 -16.52
CA VAL A 359 10.05 -5.05 -15.07
C VAL A 359 11.17 -4.07 -14.72
N PRO A 360 10.97 -3.21 -13.71
CA PRO A 360 12.00 -2.25 -13.29
C PRO A 360 13.24 -2.96 -12.69
N ASP A 361 14.39 -2.28 -12.75
CA ASP A 361 15.65 -2.80 -12.22
C ASP A 361 15.63 -2.95 -10.70
N ALA A 362 15.79 -4.18 -10.23
CA ALA A 362 15.82 -4.51 -8.81
C ALA A 362 17.00 -3.86 -8.09
N HIS A 363 18.19 -3.82 -8.71
CA HIS A 363 19.39 -3.31 -8.05
C HIS A 363 19.28 -1.81 -7.74
N THR A 364 18.87 -1.00 -8.72
CA THR A 364 18.59 0.42 -8.52
C THR A 364 17.48 0.62 -7.49
N LEU A 365 16.42 -0.18 -7.52
CA LEU A 365 15.35 -0.11 -6.52
C LEU A 365 15.88 -0.31 -5.10
N TYR A 366 16.65 -1.36 -4.84
CA TYR A 366 17.19 -1.61 -3.50
C TYR A 366 18.13 -0.50 -3.03
N SER A 367 18.92 0.08 -3.95
CA SER A 367 19.73 1.27 -3.65
C SER A 367 18.86 2.46 -3.26
N ALA A 368 17.78 2.72 -4.01
CA ALA A 368 16.84 3.79 -3.70
C ALA A 368 16.18 3.58 -2.33
N GLN A 369 15.75 2.36 -2.01
CA GLN A 369 15.15 2.05 -0.70
C GLN A 369 16.10 2.39 0.46
N VAL A 370 17.37 1.97 0.39
CA VAL A 370 18.35 2.23 1.45
C VAL A 370 18.61 3.73 1.61
N LEU A 371 18.87 4.44 0.51
CA LEU A 371 19.19 5.87 0.55
C LEU A 371 18.00 6.71 1.03
N THR A 372 16.80 6.39 0.56
CA THR A 372 15.60 7.18 0.84
C THR A 372 15.06 7.01 2.27
N GLN A 373 15.36 5.89 2.94
CA GLN A 373 15.04 5.70 4.35
C GLN A 373 15.73 6.74 5.25
N GLN A 374 16.99 7.07 4.96
CA GLN A 374 17.74 8.06 5.72
C GLN A 374 17.34 9.50 5.33
N LEU A 375 17.06 9.70 4.04
CA LEU A 375 16.67 10.99 3.46
C LEU A 375 15.49 11.63 4.19
N TYR A 376 14.41 10.88 4.40
CA TYR A 376 13.13 11.45 4.85
C TYR A 376 13.25 12.14 6.21
N ALA A 377 14.00 11.56 7.16
CA ALA A 377 14.22 12.16 8.47
C ALA A 377 14.96 13.51 8.36
N GLY A 378 15.96 13.60 7.47
CA GLY A 378 16.70 14.83 7.19
C GLY A 378 15.81 15.94 6.61
N VAL A 379 14.90 15.59 5.68
CA VAL A 379 13.94 16.56 5.11
C VAL A 379 13.02 17.13 6.19
N ILE A 380 12.48 16.28 7.07
CA ILE A 380 11.61 16.73 8.17
C ILE A 380 12.38 17.61 9.17
N LEU A 381 13.64 17.27 9.46
CA LEU A 381 14.47 18.08 10.34
C LEU A 381 14.71 19.48 9.75
N ALA A 382 15.09 19.56 8.46
CA ALA A 382 15.30 20.83 7.78
C ALA A 382 14.04 21.72 7.80
N LEU A 383 12.85 21.13 7.61
CA LEU A 383 11.59 21.85 7.71
C LEU A 383 11.36 22.44 9.10
N ARG A 384 11.64 21.68 10.16
CA ARG A 384 11.51 22.14 11.55
C ARG A 384 12.49 23.27 11.86
N ASP A 385 13.75 23.13 11.44
CA ASP A 385 14.79 24.13 11.69
C ASP A 385 14.48 25.46 10.97
N MET A 386 14.01 25.40 9.72
CA MET A 386 13.64 26.61 8.97
C MET A 386 12.38 27.29 9.52
N ALA A 387 11.44 26.52 10.08
CA ALA A 387 10.22 27.08 10.62
C ALA A 387 10.41 27.74 12.00
N GLY A 388 11.38 27.25 12.78
CA GLY A 388 11.66 27.76 14.13
C GLY A 388 10.42 27.77 15.02
N GLY A 389 10.22 28.84 15.79
CA GLY A 389 9.05 29.01 16.67
C GLY A 389 7.72 29.19 15.95
N GLY A 390 7.70 29.37 14.62
CA GLY A 390 6.47 29.58 13.86
C GLY A 390 5.50 28.40 13.88
N LEU A 391 5.97 27.17 14.16
CA LEU A 391 5.12 25.98 14.27
C LEU A 391 4.36 25.88 15.60
N ILE A 392 4.71 26.68 16.61
CA ILE A 392 4.09 26.65 17.94
C ILE A 392 3.36 27.96 18.28
N MET A 393 3.66 29.05 17.57
CA MET A 393 3.00 30.35 17.72
C MET A 393 1.80 30.46 16.76
N LEU A 394 0.90 29.48 16.81
CA LEU A 394 -0.31 29.45 16.00
C LEU A 394 -1.54 29.63 16.89
N PRO A 395 -2.59 30.35 16.44
CA PRO A 395 -3.90 30.35 17.08
C PRO A 395 -4.44 28.92 17.23
N SER A 396 -5.41 28.73 18.12
CA SER A 396 -5.90 27.40 18.45
C SER A 396 -6.74 26.78 17.34
N SER A 397 -7.45 27.62 16.58
CA SER A 397 -8.33 27.19 15.51
C SER A 397 -8.56 28.29 14.48
N VAL A 398 -8.98 27.91 13.27
CA VAL A 398 -9.51 28.79 12.20
C VAL A 398 -10.64 29.75 12.63
N GLN A 399 -11.23 29.58 13.81
CA GLN A 399 -12.29 30.43 14.34
C GLN A 399 -11.78 31.64 15.14
N ASP A 400 -10.54 31.59 15.63
CA ASP A 400 -9.86 32.72 16.30
C ASP A 400 -9.50 33.80 15.28
#